data_AF-A0A7W1HJV6-F1
#
_entry.id   AF-A0A7W1HJV6-F1
#
_cell.length_a   1.000
_cell.length_b   1.000
_cell.length_c   1.000
_cell.angle_alpha   90.00
_cell.angle_beta   90.00
_cell.angle_gamma   90.00
#
_symmetry.space_group_name_H-M   'P 1'
#
loop_
_entity.id
_entity.type
_entity.pdbx_description
1 polymer ?
#
loop_
_entity_poly.entity_id
_entity_poly.type
_entity_poly.pdbx_seq_one_letter_code
_entity_poly.pdbx_strand_id
1 'polypeptide(L)'
;LPDSPQLVVLDEPWFGDVMSPGFPIAPDPAIDLLSGAMAVLEPRATVGVHCCADVDIASLIAAGPHVLSIPVGEQLVGVAGYLDKFMGDGGRIAWGVVSTGGPMTSTDERPWRQLGDVWCALVQRGCDPALLRQRSLFTPDCGLGLHTPSVAERACRITRDIGHRVHEQAVASRFSLGA
;
A
#
# COMPACT_ATOMS: atom_id res chain seq x y z
N LEU A 1 19.38 -2.72 -16.25
CA LEU A 1 20.04 -2.04 -15.12
C LEU A 1 20.43 -3.10 -14.10
N PRO A 2 21.65 -3.64 -14.15
CA PRO A 2 22.09 -4.71 -13.25
C PRO A 2 22.29 -4.24 -11.79
N ASP A 3 22.52 -2.95 -11.54
CA ASP A 3 22.80 -2.40 -10.20
C ASP A 3 21.63 -1.61 -9.58
N SER A 4 20.44 -1.66 -10.18
CA SER A 4 19.28 -0.96 -9.60
C SER A 4 18.83 -1.64 -8.30
N PRO A 5 18.45 -0.87 -7.26
CA PRO A 5 17.79 -1.42 -6.08
C PRO A 5 16.61 -2.30 -6.50
N GLN A 6 16.57 -3.52 -5.97
CA GLN A 6 15.49 -4.46 -6.24
C GLN A 6 14.41 -4.33 -5.16
N LEU A 7 13.15 -4.41 -5.59
CA LEU A 7 11.98 -4.57 -4.73
C LEU A 7 11.31 -5.88 -5.12
N VAL A 8 11.17 -6.79 -4.17
CA VAL A 8 10.42 -8.04 -4.32
C VAL A 8 9.18 -7.95 -3.45
N VAL A 9 8.00 -8.21 -4.02
CA VAL A 9 6.72 -8.19 -3.29
C VAL A 9 6.13 -9.58 -3.34
N LEU A 10 5.80 -10.14 -2.17
CA LEU A 10 5.12 -11.43 -2.05
C LEU A 10 3.60 -11.19 -2.04
N ASP A 11 2.87 -11.91 -2.89
CA ASP A 11 1.41 -11.83 -2.95
C ASP A 11 0.78 -12.82 -1.96
N GLU A 12 0.02 -12.31 -1.00
CA GLU A 12 -0.67 -13.11 0.02
C GLU A 12 -2.18 -12.80 0.04
N PRO A 13 -2.92 -13.15 -1.04
CA PRO A 13 -4.34 -12.81 -1.14
C PRO A 13 -5.22 -13.52 -0.09
N TRP A 14 -4.75 -14.65 0.46
CA TRP A 14 -5.48 -15.42 1.48
C TRP A 14 -5.27 -14.90 2.90
N PHE A 15 -4.31 -13.99 3.09
CA PHE A 15 -4.05 -13.41 4.41
C PHE A 15 -5.22 -12.57 4.91
N GLY A 16 -6.09 -12.10 4.01
CA GLY A 16 -7.36 -11.44 4.39
C GLY A 16 -8.26 -12.29 5.28
N ASP A 17 -8.19 -13.62 5.13
CA ASP A 17 -9.00 -14.57 5.89
C ASP A 17 -8.25 -15.20 7.07
N VAL A 18 -7.03 -14.77 7.39
CA VAL A 18 -6.20 -15.42 8.41
C VAL A 18 -6.84 -15.40 9.81
N MET A 19 -7.64 -14.38 10.09
CA MET A 19 -8.39 -14.23 11.34
C MET A 19 -9.78 -14.90 11.29
N SER A 20 -10.20 -15.39 10.13
CA SER A 20 -11.52 -15.98 9.94
C SER A 20 -11.59 -17.39 10.55
N PRO A 21 -12.69 -17.74 11.25
CA PRO A 21 -12.91 -19.10 11.72
C PRO A 21 -12.87 -20.11 10.56
N GLY A 22 -12.06 -21.16 10.71
CA GLY A 22 -11.92 -22.21 9.70
C GLY A 22 -10.83 -21.97 8.65
N PHE A 23 -10.04 -20.89 8.76
CA PHE A 23 -8.82 -20.75 7.97
C PHE A 23 -7.86 -21.94 8.25
N PRO A 24 -7.16 -22.49 7.24
CA PRO A 24 -6.43 -23.76 7.39
C PRO A 24 -5.25 -23.74 8.37
N ILE A 25 -4.74 -22.55 8.69
CA ILE A 25 -3.60 -22.34 9.58
C ILE A 25 -3.94 -21.27 10.62
N ALA A 26 -3.34 -21.35 11.81
CA ALA A 26 -3.52 -20.30 12.82
C ALA A 26 -2.77 -19.00 12.43
N PRO A 27 -3.14 -17.83 12.99
CA PRO A 27 -2.48 -16.56 12.68
C PRO A 27 -0.96 -16.56 12.91
N ASP A 28 -0.49 -17.02 14.08
CA ASP A 28 0.96 -16.97 14.39
C ASP A 28 1.81 -17.78 13.37
N PRO A 29 1.47 -19.06 13.05
CA PRO A 29 2.17 -19.78 11.98
C PRO A 29 2.10 -19.10 10.61
N ALA A 30 1.00 -18.45 10.25
CA ALA A 30 0.87 -17.74 8.98
C ALA A 30 1.82 -16.54 8.90
N ILE A 31 1.89 -15.75 9.99
CA ILE A 31 2.81 -14.63 10.13
C ILE A 31 4.26 -15.13 10.07
N ASP A 32 4.60 -16.20 10.78
CA ASP A 32 5.95 -16.78 10.82
C ASP A 32 6.39 -17.29 9.44
N LEU A 33 5.50 -17.95 8.69
CA LEU A 33 5.80 -18.44 7.35
C LEU A 33 6.08 -17.29 6.38
N LEU A 34 5.25 -16.25 6.40
CA LEU A 34 5.43 -15.07 5.57
C LEU A 34 6.73 -14.34 5.94
N SER A 35 6.99 -14.16 7.24
CA SER A 35 8.22 -13.56 7.75
C SER A 35 9.47 -14.33 7.31
N GLY A 36 9.45 -15.66 7.47
CA GLY A 36 10.53 -16.54 7.04
C GLY A 36 10.80 -16.48 5.53
N ALA A 37 9.73 -16.40 4.72
CA ALA A 37 9.86 -16.24 3.27
C ALA A 37 10.51 -14.90 2.89
N MET A 38 10.11 -13.80 3.55
CA MET A 38 10.71 -12.50 3.32
C MET A 38 12.17 -12.45 3.77
N ALA A 39 12.51 -13.00 4.94
CA ALA A 39 13.86 -13.02 5.50
C ALA A 39 14.92 -13.63 4.56
N VAL A 40 14.53 -14.60 3.72
CA VAL A 40 15.42 -15.19 2.70
C VAL A 40 15.81 -14.16 1.61
N LEU A 41 14.94 -13.18 1.35
CA LEU A 41 15.09 -12.19 0.28
C LEU A 41 15.75 -10.89 0.77
N GLU A 42 15.56 -10.50 2.03
CA GLU A 42 16.03 -9.22 2.60
C GLU A 42 17.52 -8.92 2.34
N PRO A 43 18.46 -9.90 2.39
CA PRO A 43 19.87 -9.61 2.12
C PRO A 43 20.15 -9.15 0.67
N ARG A 44 19.19 -9.28 -0.24
CA ARG A 44 19.36 -9.04 -1.68
C ARG A 44 18.39 -8.01 -2.25
N ALA A 45 17.30 -7.71 -1.56
CA ALA A 45 16.27 -6.82 -2.05
C ALA A 45 15.50 -6.15 -0.90
N THR A 46 14.90 -5.00 -1.19
CA THR A 46 13.77 -4.51 -0.38
C THR A 46 12.64 -5.51 -0.54
N VAL A 47 12.04 -5.97 0.54
CA VAL A 47 10.97 -6.97 0.50
C VAL A 47 9.66 -6.37 0.96
N GLY A 48 8.57 -6.62 0.24
CA GLY A 48 7.23 -6.20 0.62
C GLY A 48 6.22 -7.34 0.56
N VAL A 49 5.02 -7.04 1.02
CA VAL A 49 3.85 -7.92 0.91
C VAL A 49 2.71 -7.17 0.23
N HIS A 50 2.01 -7.85 -0.66
CA HIS A 50 0.78 -7.38 -1.27
C HIS A 50 -0.40 -8.21 -0.81
N CYS A 51 -1.46 -7.55 -0.39
CA CYS A 51 -2.75 -8.17 -0.14
C CYS A 51 -3.85 -7.22 -0.63
N CYS A 52 -4.60 -7.65 -1.64
CA CYS A 52 -5.72 -6.90 -2.18
C CYS A 52 -7.05 -7.15 -1.45
N ALA A 53 -7.07 -8.09 -0.48
CA ALA A 53 -8.23 -8.40 0.34
C ALA A 53 -8.37 -7.40 1.50
N ASP A 54 -9.54 -7.39 2.14
CA ASP A 54 -9.67 -6.79 3.46
C ASP A 54 -8.89 -7.65 4.45
N VAL A 55 -7.91 -7.06 5.13
CA VAL A 55 -6.87 -7.81 5.85
C VAL A 55 -6.57 -7.16 7.19
N ASP A 56 -6.27 -7.99 8.18
CA ASP A 56 -5.72 -7.51 9.45
C ASP A 56 -4.32 -6.92 9.21
N ILE A 57 -4.28 -5.59 9.10
CA ILE A 57 -3.07 -4.82 8.81
C ILE A 57 -1.99 -5.04 9.90
N ALA A 58 -2.40 -5.22 11.15
CA ALA A 58 -1.46 -5.49 12.24
C ALA A 58 -0.69 -6.80 12.02
N SER A 59 -1.37 -7.86 11.61
CA SER A 59 -0.76 -9.16 11.29
C SER A 59 0.17 -9.08 10.08
N LEU A 60 -0.19 -8.34 9.02
CA LEU A 60 0.73 -8.12 7.89
C LEU A 60 1.98 -7.33 8.29
N ILE A 61 1.84 -6.31 9.13
CA ILE A 61 2.98 -5.55 9.66
C ILE A 61 3.84 -6.44 10.57
N ALA A 62 3.23 -7.32 11.36
CA ALA A 62 3.94 -8.26 12.24
C ALA A 62 4.84 -9.23 11.48
N ALA A 63 4.53 -9.55 10.21
CA ALA A 63 5.40 -10.36 9.36
C ALA A 63 6.72 -9.66 8.99
N GLY A 64 6.82 -8.35 9.17
CA GLY A 64 8.04 -7.55 8.98
C GLY A 64 8.34 -7.07 7.55
N PRO A 65 7.36 -6.72 6.70
CA PRO A 65 7.68 -6.21 5.36
C PRO A 65 8.35 -4.82 5.41
N HIS A 66 9.19 -4.50 4.44
CA HIS A 66 9.68 -3.12 4.22
C HIS A 66 8.64 -2.27 3.48
N VAL A 67 7.84 -2.92 2.63
CA VAL A 67 6.78 -2.29 1.83
C VAL A 67 5.47 -3.04 2.02
N LEU A 68 4.42 -2.32 2.45
CA LEU A 68 3.06 -2.84 2.56
C LEU A 68 2.25 -2.36 1.36
N SER A 69 1.78 -3.27 0.49
CA SER A 69 0.92 -2.94 -0.66
C SER A 69 -0.52 -3.36 -0.38
N ILE A 70 -1.40 -2.36 -0.25
CA ILE A 70 -2.79 -2.54 0.21
C ILE A 70 -3.74 -1.58 -0.52
N PRO A 71 -5.01 -1.96 -0.73
CA PRO A 71 -6.00 -1.07 -1.32
C PRO A 71 -6.34 0.09 -0.38
N VAL A 72 -6.60 1.26 -0.94
CA VAL A 72 -7.09 2.42 -0.19
C VAL A 72 -8.56 2.18 0.19
N GLY A 73 -8.86 2.19 1.48
CA GLY A 73 -10.23 2.12 1.96
C GLY A 73 -10.41 2.66 3.37
N GLU A 74 -11.67 2.92 3.74
CA GLU A 74 -12.03 3.51 5.04
C GLU A 74 -11.64 2.64 6.24
N GLN A 75 -11.55 1.31 6.06
CA GLN A 75 -11.14 0.37 7.10
C GLN A 75 -9.74 0.69 7.67
N LEU A 76 -8.86 1.33 6.86
CA LEU A 76 -7.51 1.70 7.27
C LEU A 76 -7.50 2.76 8.38
N VAL A 77 -8.58 3.55 8.51
CA VAL A 77 -8.72 4.56 9.57
C VAL A 77 -8.73 3.92 10.96
N GLY A 78 -9.21 2.67 11.07
CA GLY A 78 -9.22 1.90 12.31
C GLY A 78 -7.82 1.52 12.81
N VAL A 79 -6.82 1.47 11.92
CA VAL A 79 -5.46 1.01 12.19
C VAL A 79 -4.42 2.11 12.04
N ALA A 80 -4.83 3.38 12.11
CA ALA A 80 -3.97 4.55 11.92
C ALA A 80 -2.67 4.49 12.75
N GLY A 81 -2.74 4.11 14.02
CA GLY A 81 -1.55 3.99 14.89
C GLY A 81 -0.54 2.94 14.42
N TYR A 82 -1.00 1.83 13.83
CA TYR A 82 -0.11 0.82 13.25
C TYR A 82 0.57 1.34 11.99
N LEU A 83 -0.19 2.05 11.12
CA LEU A 83 0.34 2.62 9.88
C LEU A 83 1.35 3.75 10.16
N ASP A 84 1.05 4.64 11.11
CA ASP A 84 1.96 5.71 11.53
C ASP A 84 3.27 5.14 12.07
N LYS A 85 3.19 4.19 13.02
CA LYS A 85 4.35 3.50 13.56
C LYS A 85 5.16 2.80 12.47
N PHE A 86 4.52 2.06 11.58
CA PHE A 86 5.17 1.37 10.47
C PHE A 86 5.96 2.33 9.58
N MET A 87 5.37 3.45 9.19
CA MET A 87 6.06 4.47 8.41
C MET A 87 7.19 5.16 9.20
N GLY A 88 6.98 5.40 10.49
CA GLY A 88 7.98 5.97 11.41
C GLY A 88 9.20 5.09 11.60
N ASP A 89 8.99 3.77 11.64
CA ASP A 89 10.04 2.75 11.71
C ASP A 89 10.75 2.53 10.35
N GLY A 90 10.37 3.29 9.31
CA GLY A 90 11.02 3.34 8.00
C GLY A 90 10.27 2.63 6.88
N GLY A 91 9.17 1.95 7.20
CA GLY A 91 8.30 1.26 6.25
C GLY A 91 7.70 2.19 5.20
N ARG A 92 7.28 1.61 4.07
CA ARG A 92 6.61 2.32 2.97
C ARG A 92 5.29 1.66 2.64
N ILE A 93 4.28 2.46 2.30
CA ILE A 93 2.98 1.97 1.89
C ILE A 93 2.82 2.17 0.38
N ALA A 94 2.52 1.10 -0.34
CA ALA A 94 2.08 1.15 -1.72
C ALA A 94 0.55 1.15 -1.76
N TRP A 95 -0.03 2.34 -1.96
CA TRP A 95 -1.47 2.55 -1.93
C TRP A 95 -2.09 2.10 -3.25
N GLY A 96 -2.95 1.08 -3.18
CA GLY A 96 -3.88 0.71 -4.23
C GLY A 96 -4.92 1.83 -4.39
N VAL A 97 -4.76 2.65 -5.41
CA VAL A 97 -5.63 3.82 -5.66
C VAL A 97 -6.60 3.60 -6.81
N VAL A 98 -6.38 2.58 -7.65
CA VAL A 98 -7.24 2.27 -8.79
C VAL A 98 -7.82 0.88 -8.61
N SER A 99 -9.12 0.83 -8.34
CA SER A 99 -9.89 -0.41 -8.28
C SER A 99 -9.74 -1.21 -9.57
N THR A 100 -9.23 -2.44 -9.43
CA THR A 100 -9.14 -3.41 -10.51
C THR A 100 -10.34 -4.36 -10.55
N GLY A 101 -11.18 -4.33 -9.50
CA GLY A 101 -12.49 -4.96 -9.45
C GLY A 101 -13.60 -4.04 -9.98
N GLY A 102 -14.51 -4.59 -10.78
CA GLY A 102 -15.67 -3.86 -11.30
C GLY A 102 -15.33 -2.79 -12.36
N PRO A 103 -16.23 -1.83 -12.59
CA PRO A 103 -16.05 -0.81 -13.62
C PRO A 103 -14.89 0.14 -13.31
N MET A 104 -13.92 0.20 -14.23
CA MET A 104 -12.76 1.09 -14.10
C MET A 104 -13.14 2.55 -14.31
N THR A 105 -12.54 3.45 -13.52
CA THR A 105 -12.74 4.89 -13.68
C THR A 105 -12.11 5.40 -14.97
N SER A 106 -12.69 6.46 -15.53
CA SER A 106 -12.16 7.12 -16.72
C SER A 106 -11.08 8.16 -16.40
N THR A 107 -11.14 8.76 -15.21
CA THR A 107 -10.27 9.84 -14.73
C THR A 107 -9.71 9.52 -13.34
N ASP A 108 -8.77 10.36 -12.89
CA ASP A 108 -8.12 10.30 -11.58
C ASP A 108 -8.91 11.00 -10.47
N GLU A 109 -9.98 11.73 -10.78
CA GLU A 109 -10.72 12.55 -9.81
C GLU A 109 -11.31 11.74 -8.63
N ARG A 110 -11.95 10.61 -8.92
CA ARG A 110 -12.54 9.75 -7.89
C ARG A 110 -11.47 9.05 -7.03
N PRO A 111 -10.48 8.36 -7.62
CA PRO A 111 -9.32 7.85 -6.88
C PRO A 111 -8.63 8.90 -6.01
N TRP A 112 -8.41 10.10 -6.56
CA TRP A 112 -7.78 11.20 -5.85
C TRP A 112 -8.57 11.64 -4.62
N ARG A 113 -9.90 11.79 -4.78
CA ARG A 113 -10.78 12.13 -3.66
C ARG A 113 -10.76 11.05 -2.59
N GLN A 114 -10.89 9.78 -2.97
CA GLN A 114 -10.86 8.65 -2.03
C GLN A 114 -9.55 8.59 -1.23
N LEU A 115 -8.41 8.74 -1.91
CA LEU A 115 -7.10 8.82 -1.25
C LEU A 115 -7.05 10.00 -0.26
N GLY A 116 -7.48 11.17 -0.70
CA GLY A 116 -7.52 12.38 0.12
C GLY A 116 -8.38 12.22 1.37
N ASP A 117 -9.58 11.66 1.23
CA ASP A 117 -10.51 11.44 2.34
C ASP A 117 -9.93 10.45 3.37
N VAL A 118 -9.37 9.32 2.92
CA VAL A 118 -8.71 8.34 3.80
C VAL A 118 -7.51 8.96 4.51
N TRP A 119 -6.64 9.67 3.79
CA TRP A 119 -5.47 10.32 4.39
C TRP A 119 -5.87 11.42 5.38
N CYS A 120 -6.91 12.21 5.10
CA CYS A 120 -7.42 13.19 6.05
C CYS A 120 -7.91 12.51 7.34
N ALA A 121 -8.65 11.41 7.21
CA ALA A 121 -9.12 10.64 8.36
C ALA A 121 -7.96 9.99 9.15
N LEU A 122 -6.92 9.48 8.47
CA LEU A 122 -5.71 8.95 9.11
C LEU A 122 -4.97 10.04 9.91
N VAL A 123 -4.83 11.25 9.34
CA VAL A 123 -4.21 12.39 10.03
C VAL A 123 -5.04 12.82 11.24
N GLN A 124 -6.37 12.84 11.14
CA GLN A 124 -7.26 13.10 12.29
C GLN A 124 -7.12 12.05 13.41
N ARG A 125 -6.64 10.83 13.07
CA ARG A 125 -6.33 9.76 14.03
C ARG A 125 -4.87 9.75 14.48
N GLY A 126 -4.08 10.73 14.08
CA GLY A 126 -2.72 10.96 14.58
C GLY A 126 -1.59 10.57 13.63
N CYS A 127 -1.88 10.10 12.40
CA CYS A 127 -0.81 9.85 11.43
C CYS A 127 -0.09 11.16 11.04
N ASP A 128 1.23 11.13 10.93
CA ASP A 128 2.00 12.25 10.43
C ASP A 128 1.72 12.47 8.92
N PRO A 129 1.15 13.63 8.52
CA PRO A 129 0.88 13.92 7.12
C PRO A 129 2.17 14.00 6.27
N ALA A 130 3.32 14.32 6.87
CA ALA A 130 4.61 14.31 6.17
C ALA A 130 5.06 12.88 5.85
N LEU A 131 4.89 11.92 6.77
CA LEU A 131 5.18 10.52 6.52
C LEU A 131 4.27 9.95 5.43
N LEU A 132 2.97 10.23 5.48
CA LEU A 132 2.03 9.82 4.41
C LEU A 132 2.50 10.27 3.02
N ARG A 133 3.08 11.47 2.88
CA ARG A 133 3.61 11.91 1.59
C ARG A 133 4.96 11.28 1.24
N GLN A 134 5.86 11.13 2.20
CA GLN A 134 7.25 10.73 1.97
C GLN A 134 7.46 9.22 1.88
N ARG A 135 6.57 8.43 2.51
CA ARG A 135 6.66 6.98 2.63
C ARG A 135 5.65 6.25 1.72
N SER A 136 5.17 6.92 0.69
CA SER A 136 4.14 6.37 -0.21
C SER A 136 4.67 5.98 -1.58
N LEU A 137 4.12 4.89 -2.10
CA LEU A 137 4.11 4.48 -3.50
C LEU A 137 2.64 4.38 -3.93
N PHE A 138 2.37 4.38 -5.24
CA PHE A 138 1.01 4.29 -5.77
C PHE A 138 0.92 3.16 -6.78
N THR A 139 -0.12 2.34 -6.64
CA THR A 139 -0.36 1.15 -7.47
C THR A 139 -1.85 1.07 -7.82
N PRO A 140 -2.24 0.26 -8.81
CA PRO A 140 -3.57 -0.33 -8.83
C PRO A 140 -3.80 -1.22 -7.59
N ASP A 141 -5.06 -1.54 -7.28
CA ASP A 141 -5.42 -2.33 -6.09
C ASP A 141 -4.99 -3.80 -6.17
N CYS A 142 -4.80 -4.32 -7.38
CA CYS A 142 -4.31 -5.68 -7.62
C CYS A 142 -3.70 -5.78 -9.04
N GLY A 143 -3.35 -6.99 -9.47
CA GLY A 143 -2.84 -7.27 -10.82
C GLY A 143 -3.84 -6.91 -11.92
N LEU A 144 -3.30 -6.52 -13.08
CA LEU A 144 -4.08 -6.15 -14.27
C LEU A 144 -4.20 -7.29 -15.29
N GLY A 145 -3.81 -8.51 -14.95
CA GLY A 145 -3.71 -9.64 -15.88
C GLY A 145 -5.02 -10.11 -16.50
N LEU A 146 -6.16 -9.75 -15.90
CA LEU A 146 -7.50 -10.07 -16.41
C LEU A 146 -8.11 -8.94 -17.28
N HIS A 147 -7.37 -7.85 -17.48
CA HIS A 147 -7.83 -6.69 -18.24
C HIS A 147 -7.23 -6.65 -19.63
N THR A 148 -7.90 -5.98 -20.57
CA THR A 148 -7.31 -5.71 -21.88
C THR A 148 -6.13 -4.73 -21.76
N PRO A 149 -5.19 -4.72 -22.72
CA PRO A 149 -4.07 -3.77 -22.70
C PRO A 149 -4.53 -2.30 -22.58
N SER A 150 -5.59 -1.90 -23.28
CA SER A 150 -6.12 -0.53 -23.21
C SER A 150 -6.69 -0.14 -21.86
N VAL A 151 -7.26 -1.11 -21.13
CA VAL A 151 -7.75 -0.92 -19.75
C VAL A 151 -6.57 -0.88 -18.78
N ALA A 152 -5.58 -1.76 -18.95
CA ALA A 152 -4.36 -1.74 -18.14
C ALA A 152 -3.56 -0.42 -18.29
N GLU A 153 -3.38 0.06 -19.52
CA GLU A 153 -2.72 1.35 -19.80
C GLU A 153 -3.46 2.53 -19.14
N ARG A 154 -4.79 2.47 -19.10
CA ARG A 154 -5.61 3.48 -18.41
C ARG A 154 -5.38 3.44 -16.90
N ALA A 155 -5.40 2.26 -16.28
CA ALA A 155 -5.14 2.11 -14.84
C ALA A 155 -3.74 2.63 -14.48
N CYS A 156 -2.72 2.27 -15.27
CA CYS A 156 -1.34 2.75 -15.08
C CYS A 156 -1.24 4.28 -15.23
N ARG A 157 -1.91 4.87 -16.22
CA ARG A 157 -1.96 6.33 -16.39
C ARG A 157 -2.58 7.01 -15.18
N ILE A 158 -3.76 6.57 -14.74
CA ILE A 158 -4.44 7.16 -13.58
C ILE A 158 -3.58 7.06 -12.31
N THR A 159 -2.96 5.90 -12.08
CA THR A 159 -2.05 5.68 -10.95
C THR A 159 -0.87 6.67 -10.98
N ARG A 160 -0.27 6.86 -12.16
CA ARG A 160 0.81 7.82 -12.36
C ARG A 160 0.36 9.26 -12.09
N ASP A 161 -0.81 9.66 -12.59
CA ASP A 161 -1.34 11.01 -12.44
C ASP A 161 -1.60 11.34 -10.96
N ILE A 162 -2.10 10.38 -10.17
CA ILE A 162 -2.23 10.49 -8.70
C ILE A 162 -0.86 10.67 -8.05
N GLY A 163 0.14 9.86 -8.44
CA GLY A 163 1.49 9.99 -7.94
C GLY A 163 2.11 11.38 -8.20
N HIS A 164 1.87 11.95 -9.39
CA HIS A 164 2.29 13.32 -9.71
C HIS A 164 1.63 14.35 -8.80
N ARG A 165 0.30 14.26 -8.59
CA ARG A 165 -0.42 15.19 -7.70
C ARG A 165 0.13 15.16 -6.27
N VAL A 166 0.41 13.97 -5.72
CA VAL A 166 1.02 13.85 -4.37
C VAL A 166 2.42 14.46 -4.36
N HIS A 167 3.23 14.20 -5.39
CA HIS A 167 4.57 14.74 -5.49
C HIS A 167 4.56 16.28 -5.51
N GLU A 168 3.70 16.89 -6.33
CA GLU A 168 3.55 18.35 -6.42
C GLU A 168 3.14 18.96 -5.08
N GLN A 169 2.16 18.36 -4.38
CA GLN A 169 1.76 18.82 -3.05
C GLN A 169 2.87 18.70 -2.00
N ALA A 170 3.66 17.63 -2.06
CA ALA A 170 4.79 17.43 -1.15
C ALA A 170 5.90 18.45 -1.39
N VAL A 171 6.17 18.81 -2.64
CA VAL A 171 7.16 19.83 -3.01
C VAL A 171 6.68 21.22 -2.59
N ALA A 172 5.42 21.58 -2.88
CA ALA A 172 4.85 22.87 -2.50
C ALA A 172 4.87 23.10 -0.97
N SER A 173 4.53 22.07 -0.19
CA SER A 173 4.52 22.14 1.28
C SER A 173 5.91 22.37 1.88
N ARG A 174 6.99 21.90 1.23
CA ARG A 174 8.37 22.12 1.68
C ARG A 174 8.81 23.57 1.50
N PHE A 175 8.36 24.25 0.45
CA PHE A 175 8.67 25.67 0.23
C PHE A 175 7.93 26.59 1.22
N SER A 176 6.73 26.21 1.68
CA SER A 176 5.98 26.99 2.67
C SER A 176 6.51 26.87 4.11
N LEU A 177 7.28 25.82 4.43
CA LEU A 177 7.89 25.61 5.76
C LEU A 177 9.33 26.15 5.86
N GLY A 178 9.92 26.57 4.74
CA GLY A 178 11.28 27.10 4.65
C GLY A 178 11.37 28.63 4.50
N ALA A 179 10.25 29.34 4.67
CA ALA A 179 10.13 30.80 4.68
C ALA A 179 9.65 31.27 6.06
#